data_AF-A0A8H8P5K1-F1
#
_entry.id   AF-A0A8H8P5K1-F1
#
_cell.length_a   1.000
_cell.length_b   1.000
_cell.length_c   1.000
_cell.angle_alpha   90.00
_cell.angle_beta   90.00
_cell.angle_gamma   90.00
#
_symmetry.space_group_name_H-M   'P 1'
#
loop_
_entity.id
_entity.type
_entity.pdbx_description
1 polymer ?
#
loop_
_entity_poly.entity_id
_entity_poly.type
_entity_poly.pdbx_seq_one_letter_code
_entity_poly.pdbx_strand_id
1 'polypeptide(L)'
;MFRNLESTTLIAYISYGRTKIHPRLAEEAGNELVTEYVALRKLGADARSSERRITATTRQLESMIRLSEAHARMRFSQLVELEDVKEACRLMREALRTSATDPTTGLLDRRARPGLKREVTRLASELGAGGARAVKWTELQRELAKQSSVGVEASEFNEVVRALESEGGVRIAGERDKRTIQLAGGNA
;
A
#
# COMPACT_ATOMS: atom_id res chain seq x y z
N MET A 1 -9.84 -21.01 -26.90
CA MET A 1 -9.09 -22.28 -27.08
C MET A 1 -8.01 -22.34 -26.02
N PHE A 2 -8.29 -22.92 -24.85
CA PHE A 2 -7.27 -23.13 -23.82
C PHE A 2 -6.48 -24.39 -24.20
N ARG A 3 -5.24 -24.22 -24.69
CA ARG A 3 -4.32 -25.35 -24.81
C ARG A 3 -3.83 -25.68 -23.40
N ASN A 4 -4.16 -26.88 -22.91
CA ASN A 4 -3.58 -27.37 -21.67
C ASN A 4 -2.06 -27.47 -21.84
N LEU A 5 -1.33 -26.86 -20.89
CA LEU A 5 0.11 -26.91 -20.86
C LEU A 5 0.51 -28.20 -20.11
N GLU A 6 1.10 -29.15 -20.82
CA GLU A 6 1.57 -30.40 -20.22
C GLU A 6 2.69 -30.11 -19.20
N SER A 7 2.60 -30.72 -18.01
CA SER A 7 3.55 -30.50 -16.90
C SER A 7 5.01 -30.79 -17.33
N THR A 8 5.21 -31.82 -18.14
CA THR A 8 6.52 -32.18 -18.71
C THR A 8 7.11 -31.07 -19.59
N THR A 9 6.28 -30.38 -20.37
CA THR A 9 6.69 -29.26 -21.22
C THR A 9 7.12 -28.07 -20.35
N LEU A 10 6.38 -27.75 -19.29
CA LEU A 10 6.74 -26.68 -18.36
C LEU A 10 8.06 -26.97 -17.63
N ILE A 11 8.27 -28.21 -17.18
CA ILE A 11 9.52 -28.62 -16.51
C ILE A 11 10.70 -28.48 -17.46
N ALA A 12 10.55 -28.94 -18.72
CA ALA A 12 11.59 -28.79 -19.74
C ALA A 12 11.89 -27.31 -20.04
N TYR A 13 10.85 -26.47 -20.13
CA TYR A 13 10.98 -25.02 -20.34
C TYR A 13 11.78 -24.34 -19.23
N ILE A 14 11.43 -24.61 -17.97
CA ILE A 14 12.13 -24.05 -16.81
C ILE A 14 13.58 -24.54 -16.76
N SER A 15 13.80 -25.83 -17.01
CA SER A 15 15.15 -26.42 -17.04
C SER A 15 16.04 -25.78 -18.11
N TYR A 16 15.49 -25.56 -19.31
CA TYR A 16 16.20 -24.88 -20.39
C TYR A 16 16.58 -23.44 -20.01
N GLY A 17 15.63 -22.65 -19.52
CA GLY A 17 15.88 -21.27 -19.10
C GLY A 17 16.94 -21.16 -18.00
N ARG A 18 16.94 -22.09 -17.03
CA ARG A 18 17.92 -22.10 -15.93
C ARG A 18 19.34 -22.45 -16.38
N THR A 19 19.48 -23.35 -17.36
CA THR A 19 20.78 -23.90 -17.76
C THR A 19 21.42 -23.21 -18.96
N LYS A 20 20.62 -22.58 -19.84
CA LYS A 20 21.11 -22.01 -21.10
C LYS A 20 21.04 -20.49 -21.18
N ILE A 21 20.23 -19.85 -20.34
CA ILE A 21 19.99 -18.41 -20.42
C ILE A 21 20.60 -17.73 -19.20
N HIS A 22 21.54 -16.81 -19.44
CA HIS A 22 22.25 -16.07 -18.41
C HIS A 22 22.18 -14.58 -18.74
N PRO A 23 21.03 -13.93 -18.45
CA PRO A 23 20.78 -12.56 -18.84
C PRO A 23 21.84 -11.61 -18.25
N ARG A 24 22.26 -10.64 -19.05
CA ARG A 24 23.11 -9.53 -18.59
C ARG A 24 22.32 -8.23 -18.56
N LEU A 25 22.62 -7.37 -17.60
CA LEU A 25 21.99 -6.06 -17.49
C LEU A 25 22.38 -5.18 -18.68
N ALA A 26 21.37 -4.69 -19.42
CA ALA A 26 21.57 -3.58 -20.33
C ALA A 26 21.79 -2.28 -19.55
N GLU A 27 22.49 -1.33 -20.15
CA GLU A 27 22.80 -0.04 -19.52
C GLU A 27 21.52 0.72 -19.12
N GLU A 28 20.53 0.75 -20.01
CA GLU A 28 19.22 1.37 -19.77
C GLU A 28 18.49 0.76 -18.56
N ALA A 29 18.52 -0.57 -18.45
CA ALA A 29 17.93 -1.28 -17.31
C ALA A 29 18.67 -0.96 -16.00
N GLY A 30 20.00 -0.86 -16.04
CA GLY A 30 20.81 -0.44 -14.89
C GLY A 30 20.45 0.95 -14.40
N ASN A 31 20.29 1.91 -15.31
CA ASN A 31 19.91 3.29 -14.98
C ASN A 31 18.51 3.37 -14.35
N GLU A 32 17.56 2.58 -14.85
CA GLU A 32 16.21 2.51 -14.30
C GLU A 32 16.21 1.92 -12.87
N LEU A 33 16.95 0.83 -12.64
CA LEU A 33 17.09 0.21 -11.31
C LEU A 33 17.62 1.19 -10.26
N VAL A 34 18.60 2.02 -10.63
CA VAL A 34 19.13 3.06 -9.76
C VAL A 34 18.08 4.13 -9.47
N THR A 35 17.35 4.56 -10.50
CA THR A 35 16.29 5.57 -10.39
C THR A 35 15.19 5.11 -9.44
N GLU A 36 14.71 3.88 -9.61
CA GLU A 36 13.68 3.27 -8.76
C GLU A 36 14.17 3.05 -7.32
N TYR A 37 15.42 2.60 -7.15
CA TYR A 37 16.03 2.46 -5.82
C TYR A 37 16.10 3.81 -5.08
N VAL A 38 16.52 4.88 -5.76
CA VAL A 38 16.57 6.23 -5.19
C VAL A 38 15.16 6.73 -4.85
N ALA A 39 14.18 6.47 -5.70
CA ALA A 39 12.78 6.83 -5.45
C ALA A 39 12.24 6.14 -4.18
N LEU A 40 12.46 4.83 -4.05
CA LEU A 40 12.08 4.06 -2.85
C LEU A 40 12.79 4.58 -1.59
N ARG A 41 14.05 4.97 -1.70
CA ARG A 41 14.81 5.54 -0.59
C ARG A 41 14.27 6.91 -0.15
N LYS A 42 13.84 7.75 -1.09
CA LYS A 42 13.21 9.06 -0.80
C LYS A 42 11.89 8.91 -0.07
N LEU A 43 11.06 7.95 -0.47
CA LEU A 43 9.77 7.66 0.20
C LEU A 43 9.97 7.31 1.69
N GLY A 44 11.04 6.58 2.03
CA GLY A 44 11.36 6.23 3.42
C GLY A 44 12.05 7.34 4.24
N ALA A 45 12.46 8.45 3.61
CA ALA A 45 13.20 9.55 4.25
C ALA A 45 12.28 10.67 4.78
N ASP A 46 11.00 10.67 4.40
CA ASP A 46 10.08 11.74 4.78
C ASP A 46 9.79 11.73 6.28
N ALA A 47 10.30 12.76 6.97
CA ALA A 47 10.36 12.85 8.42
C ALA A 47 8.99 12.93 9.13
N ARG A 48 7.90 13.15 8.39
CA ARG A 48 6.52 13.21 8.90
C ARG A 48 5.78 11.87 8.86
N SER A 49 6.30 10.87 8.15
CA SER A 49 5.80 9.51 8.26
C SER A 49 6.33 8.89 9.55
N SER A 50 5.44 8.50 10.47
CA SER A 50 5.79 7.70 11.64
C SER A 50 6.28 6.29 11.28
N GLU A 51 6.38 5.95 9.98
CA GLU A 51 6.94 4.69 9.45
C GLU A 51 8.48 4.74 9.33
N ARG A 52 9.13 5.59 10.12
CA ARG A 52 10.58 5.52 10.33
C ARG A 52 10.95 4.12 10.81
N ARG A 53 11.42 3.25 9.90
CA ARG A 53 12.53 2.27 10.08
C ARG A 53 12.65 1.17 9.02
N ILE A 54 11.97 1.22 7.88
CA ILE A 54 12.27 0.28 6.78
C ILE A 54 12.70 1.07 5.55
N THR A 55 13.79 1.81 5.72
CA THR A 55 14.43 2.59 4.66
C THR A 55 15.05 1.62 3.66
N ALA A 56 14.77 1.82 2.37
CA ALA A 56 15.15 0.91 1.30
C ALA A 56 16.58 0.36 1.42
N THR A 57 16.69 -0.91 1.77
CA THR A 57 17.98 -1.57 2.02
C THR A 57 18.63 -1.95 0.70
N THR A 58 19.96 -2.09 0.67
CA THR A 58 20.70 -2.62 -0.47
C THR A 58 20.15 -3.98 -0.94
N ARG A 59 19.58 -4.76 -0.01
CA ARG A 59 18.87 -6.01 -0.29
C ARG A 59 17.67 -5.83 -1.24
N GLN A 60 16.95 -4.70 -1.18
CA GLN A 60 15.83 -4.45 -2.09
C GLN A 60 16.32 -4.23 -3.52
N LEU A 61 17.44 -3.53 -3.70
CA LEU A 61 18.08 -3.37 -5.01
C LEU A 61 18.55 -4.72 -5.56
N GLU A 62 19.23 -5.53 -4.76
CA GLU A 62 19.60 -6.90 -5.15
C GLU A 62 18.38 -7.75 -5.50
N SER A 63 17.28 -7.58 -4.78
CA SER A 63 16.03 -8.30 -5.05
C SER A 63 15.42 -7.88 -6.38
N MET A 64 15.40 -6.58 -6.69
CA MET A 64 14.94 -6.07 -7.99
C MET A 64 15.80 -6.63 -9.13
N ILE A 65 17.13 -6.59 -9.00
CA ILE A 65 18.05 -7.14 -10.00
C ILE A 65 17.74 -8.62 -10.27
N ARG A 66 17.61 -9.44 -9.22
CA ARG A 66 17.29 -10.88 -9.37
C ARG A 66 15.94 -11.12 -10.01
N LEU A 67 14.93 -10.30 -9.68
CA LEU A 67 13.59 -10.41 -10.28
C LEU A 67 13.63 -10.05 -11.77
N SER A 68 14.34 -8.99 -12.15
CA SER A 68 14.50 -8.58 -13.55
C SER A 68 15.27 -9.63 -14.36
N GLU A 69 16.35 -10.20 -13.82
CA GLU A 69 17.07 -11.30 -14.45
C GLU A 69 16.19 -12.56 -14.59
N ALA A 70 15.36 -12.86 -13.59
CA ALA A 70 14.43 -13.98 -13.66
C ALA A 70 13.36 -13.76 -14.73
N HIS A 71 12.83 -12.53 -14.85
CA HIS A 71 11.85 -12.16 -15.87
C HIS A 71 12.45 -12.28 -17.28
N ALA A 72 13.64 -11.72 -17.51
CA ALA A 72 14.39 -11.87 -18.76
C ALA A 72 14.67 -13.34 -19.11
N ARG A 73 15.03 -14.15 -18.11
CA ARG A 73 15.27 -15.59 -18.26
C ARG A 73 14.01 -16.36 -18.66
N MET A 74 12.85 -16.00 -18.08
CA MET A 74 11.58 -16.63 -18.40
C MET A 74 11.21 -16.43 -19.87
N ARG A 75 11.56 -15.29 -20.47
CA ARG A 75 11.36 -15.01 -21.91
C ARG A 75 12.51 -15.49 -22.81
N PHE A 76 13.46 -16.25 -22.26
CA PHE A 76 14.70 -16.69 -22.92
C PHE A 76 15.56 -15.55 -23.50
N SER A 77 15.49 -14.35 -22.91
CA SER A 77 16.34 -13.23 -23.29
C SER A 77 17.71 -13.33 -22.66
N GLN A 78 18.76 -13.00 -23.42
CA GLN A 78 20.14 -12.88 -22.91
C GLN A 78 20.44 -11.48 -22.36
N LEU A 79 19.51 -10.55 -22.48
CA LEU A 79 19.63 -9.19 -21.97
C LEU A 79 18.42 -8.85 -21.11
N VAL A 80 18.69 -8.21 -19.98
CA VAL A 80 17.66 -7.59 -19.14
C VAL A 80 17.35 -6.23 -19.73
N GLU A 81 16.11 -6.04 -20.14
CA GLU A 81 15.60 -4.83 -20.74
C GLU A 81 14.82 -3.99 -19.72
N LEU A 82 14.47 -2.77 -20.11
CA LEU A 82 13.72 -1.83 -19.27
C LEU A 82 12.39 -2.43 -18.76
N GLU A 83 11.70 -3.21 -19.60
CA GLU A 83 10.43 -3.83 -19.26
C GLU A 83 10.55 -4.84 -18.11
N ASP A 84 11.67 -5.57 -18.05
CA ASP A 84 11.96 -6.54 -16.98
C ASP A 84 12.15 -5.82 -15.62
N VAL A 85 12.72 -4.61 -15.64
CA VAL A 85 12.88 -3.76 -14.45
C VAL A 85 11.55 -3.20 -13.99
N LYS A 86 10.74 -2.70 -14.92
CA LYS A 86 9.41 -2.16 -14.61
C LYS A 86 8.51 -3.21 -13.97
N GLU A 87 8.52 -4.44 -14.49
CA GLU A 87 7.71 -5.52 -13.94
C GLU A 87 8.22 -5.97 -12.56
N ALA A 88 9.53 -6.08 -12.37
CA ALA A 88 10.12 -6.36 -11.06
C ALA A 88 9.74 -5.29 -10.01
N CYS A 89 9.79 -4.01 -10.39
CA CYS A 89 9.38 -2.90 -9.52
C CYS A 89 7.88 -2.94 -9.19
N ARG A 90 7.03 -3.27 -10.17
CA ARG A 90 5.59 -3.46 -9.97
C ARG A 90 5.32 -4.55 -8.94
N LEU A 91 5.96 -5.72 -9.08
CA LEU A 91 5.82 -6.84 -8.13
C LEU A 91 6.30 -6.47 -6.72
N MET A 92 7.43 -5.78 -6.61
CA MET A 92 7.97 -5.38 -5.31
C MET A 92 7.06 -4.36 -4.61
N ARG A 93 6.52 -3.37 -5.34
CA ARG A 93 5.55 -2.40 -4.81
C ARG A 93 4.27 -3.08 -4.36
N GLU A 94 3.78 -4.05 -5.11
CA GLU A 94 2.60 -4.83 -4.73
C GLU A 94 2.85 -5.64 -3.46
N ALA A 95 3.98 -6.34 -3.36
CA ALA A 95 4.35 -7.08 -2.15
C ALA A 95 4.48 -6.18 -0.92
N LEU A 96 5.02 -4.96 -1.07
CA LEU A 96 5.09 -3.96 0.00
C LEU A 96 3.69 -3.47 0.42
N ARG A 97 2.78 -3.24 -0.54
CA ARG A 97 1.39 -2.89 -0.24
C ARG A 97 0.67 -4.01 0.49
N THR A 98 0.79 -5.24 0.01
CA THR A 98 0.17 -6.40 0.66
C THR A 98 0.77 -6.64 2.04
N SER A 99 2.08 -6.43 2.25
CA SER A 99 2.70 -6.55 3.57
C SER A 99 2.28 -5.45 4.55
N ALA A 100 1.82 -4.28 4.07
CA ALA A 100 1.16 -3.28 4.88
C ALA A 100 -0.31 -3.64 5.20
N THR A 101 -0.79 -4.78 4.69
CA THR A 101 -2.16 -5.29 4.89
C THR A 101 -2.07 -6.58 5.72
N ASP A 102 -2.68 -6.62 6.90
CA ASP A 102 -2.56 -7.77 7.82
C ASP A 102 -3.24 -9.02 7.22
N PRO A 103 -2.54 -10.16 7.09
CA PRO A 103 -3.06 -11.38 6.45
C PRO A 103 -4.24 -12.01 7.19
N THR A 104 -4.50 -11.63 8.44
CA THR A 104 -5.58 -12.18 9.27
C THR A 104 -6.91 -11.43 9.10
N THR A 105 -6.88 -10.19 8.58
CA THR A 105 -8.06 -9.31 8.57
C THR A 105 -8.40 -8.71 7.20
N GLY A 106 -7.48 -8.76 6.22
CA GLY A 106 -7.70 -8.14 4.90
C GLY A 106 -7.91 -6.61 4.96
N LEU A 107 -7.59 -6.00 6.11
CA LEU A 107 -7.71 -4.58 6.35
C LEU A 107 -6.33 -3.94 6.15
N LEU A 108 -6.30 -2.92 5.29
CA LEU A 108 -5.18 -2.00 5.13
C LEU A 108 -4.80 -1.44 6.50
N ASP A 109 -3.49 -1.41 6.74
CA ASP A 109 -2.77 -0.91 7.90
C ASP A 109 -3.62 -0.13 8.93
N ARG A 110 -3.80 -0.73 10.11
CA ARG A 110 -4.32 -0.05 11.31
C ARG A 110 -3.43 1.10 11.80
N ARG A 111 -2.34 1.42 11.10
CA ARG A 111 -1.57 2.68 11.22
C ARG A 111 -2.13 3.83 10.38
N ALA A 112 -3.45 3.87 10.15
CA ALA A 112 -4.14 5.09 9.72
C ALA A 112 -3.52 6.32 10.40
N ARG A 113 -3.03 7.26 9.57
CA ARG A 113 -2.20 8.41 9.93
C ARG A 113 -2.55 8.89 11.35
N PRO A 114 -1.67 8.75 12.35
CA PRO A 114 -2.01 9.13 13.72
C PRO A 114 -2.43 10.60 13.83
N GLY A 115 -1.96 11.46 12.93
CA GLY A 115 -2.45 12.84 12.77
C GLY A 115 -3.91 12.93 12.29
N LEU A 116 -4.29 12.13 11.29
CA LEU A 116 -5.66 12.14 10.75
C LEU A 116 -6.67 11.54 11.73
N LYS A 117 -6.29 10.46 12.44
CA LYS A 117 -7.12 9.90 13.53
C LYS A 117 -7.42 10.96 14.60
N ARG A 118 -6.38 11.66 15.07
CA ARG A 118 -6.50 12.75 16.05
C ARG A 118 -7.42 13.87 15.56
N GLU A 119 -7.29 14.25 14.30
CA GLU A 119 -8.09 15.31 13.70
C GLU A 119 -9.57 14.91 13.59
N VAL A 120 -9.85 13.68 13.15
CA VAL A 120 -11.21 13.13 13.08
C VAL A 120 -11.83 13.06 14.47
N THR A 121 -11.10 12.62 15.49
CA THR A 121 -11.58 12.63 16.89
C THR A 121 -11.85 14.05 17.39
N ARG A 122 -10.96 15.01 17.07
CA ARG A 122 -11.13 16.42 17.46
C ARG A 122 -12.40 17.00 16.83
N LEU A 123 -12.54 16.88 15.51
CA LEU A 123 -13.72 17.36 14.77
C LEU A 123 -15.02 16.69 15.22
N ALA A 124 -14.98 15.38 15.49
CA ALA A 124 -16.14 14.68 16.03
C ALA A 124 -16.52 15.18 17.44
N SER A 125 -15.53 15.59 18.26
CA SER A 125 -15.79 16.17 19.59
C SER A 125 -16.31 17.60 19.52
N GLU A 126 -15.80 18.40 18.57
CA GLU A 126 -16.23 19.79 18.33
C GLU A 126 -17.67 19.84 17.77
N LEU A 127 -17.97 18.99 16.78
CA LEU A 127 -19.31 18.88 16.20
C LEU A 127 -20.31 18.17 17.14
N GLY A 128 -19.80 17.27 17.97
CA GLY A 128 -20.56 16.50 18.96
C GLY A 128 -20.68 17.18 20.32
N ALA A 129 -20.66 18.52 20.37
CA ALA A 129 -20.72 19.34 21.60
C ALA A 129 -21.59 18.69 22.70
N GLY A 130 -20.93 18.10 23.71
CA GLY A 130 -21.59 17.47 24.86
C GLY A 130 -21.56 15.93 24.94
N GLY A 131 -20.70 15.24 24.20
CA GLY A 131 -20.33 13.83 24.48
C GLY A 131 -21.39 12.77 24.14
N ALA A 132 -22.57 13.15 23.64
CA ALA A 132 -23.67 12.21 23.37
C ALA A 132 -24.39 12.41 22.02
N ARG A 133 -24.01 13.41 21.20
CA ARG A 133 -24.71 13.70 19.95
C ARG A 133 -24.06 13.00 18.76
N ALA A 134 -24.85 12.25 18.01
CA ALA A 134 -24.43 11.59 16.79
C ALA A 134 -24.11 12.64 15.71
N VAL A 135 -22.88 12.66 15.22
CA VAL A 135 -22.41 13.56 14.16
C VAL A 135 -22.74 12.94 12.82
N LYS A 136 -23.29 13.72 11.87
CA LYS A 136 -23.59 13.20 10.53
C LYS A 136 -22.29 12.94 9.77
N TRP A 137 -22.22 11.79 9.12
CA TRP A 137 -21.07 11.39 8.31
C TRP A 137 -20.69 12.43 7.25
N THR A 138 -21.69 12.97 6.56
CA THR A 138 -21.51 13.98 5.50
C THR A 138 -20.98 15.32 6.01
N GLU A 139 -21.28 15.66 7.26
CA GLU A 139 -20.84 16.88 7.92
C GLU A 139 -19.38 16.76 8.36
N LEU A 140 -19.02 15.63 8.97
CA LEU A 140 -17.64 15.34 9.36
C LEU A 140 -16.71 15.23 8.14
N GLN A 141 -17.16 14.57 7.08
CA GLN A 141 -16.41 14.46 5.82
C GLN A 141 -16.20 15.85 5.17
N ARG A 142 -17.22 16.70 5.18
CA ARG A 142 -17.13 18.05 4.62
C ARG A 142 -16.17 18.93 5.42
N GLU A 143 -16.20 18.85 6.74
CA GLU A 143 -15.34 19.67 7.59
C GLU A 143 -13.87 19.23 7.51
N LEU A 144 -13.63 17.92 7.45
CA LEU A 144 -12.30 17.37 7.19
C LEU A 144 -11.76 17.80 5.81
N ALA A 145 -12.62 17.83 4.79
CA ALA A 145 -12.25 18.28 3.45
C ALA A 145 -11.93 19.78 3.36
N LYS A 146 -12.51 20.62 4.23
CA LYS A 146 -12.19 22.06 4.30
C LYS A 146 -10.87 22.35 5.00
N GLN A 147 -10.56 21.59 6.06
CA GLN A 147 -9.39 21.86 6.91
C GLN A 147 -8.10 21.22 6.36
N SER A 148 -8.22 20.20 5.51
CA SER A 148 -7.05 19.50 4.97
C SER A 148 -6.49 20.22 3.75
N SER A 149 -5.25 20.71 3.87
CA SER A 149 -4.43 21.23 2.76
C SER A 149 -4.01 20.17 1.75
N VAL A 150 -4.28 18.89 2.05
CA VAL A 150 -4.13 17.72 1.17
C VAL A 150 -5.54 17.15 1.00
N GLY A 151 -6.02 17.05 -0.24
CA GLY A 151 -7.34 16.46 -0.52
C GLY A 151 -7.40 15.04 0.04
N VAL A 152 -8.19 14.85 1.09
CA VAL A 152 -8.45 13.52 1.67
C VAL A 152 -9.47 12.84 0.78
N GLU A 153 -9.05 11.77 0.12
CA GLU A 153 -9.94 10.94 -0.69
C GLU A 153 -11.02 10.30 0.18
N ALA A 154 -12.21 10.07 -0.39
CA ALA A 154 -13.34 9.50 0.36
C ALA A 154 -13.02 8.09 0.89
N SER A 155 -12.13 7.34 0.23
CA SER A 155 -11.64 6.04 0.70
C SER A 155 -10.81 6.17 1.97
N GLU A 156 -9.89 7.15 2.05
CA GLU A 156 -9.00 7.37 3.19
C GLU A 156 -9.80 7.75 4.46
N PHE A 157 -10.83 8.58 4.31
CA PHE A 157 -11.74 8.91 5.41
C PHE A 157 -12.51 7.68 5.92
N ASN A 158 -13.02 6.84 5.00
CA ASN A 158 -13.73 5.61 5.36
C ASN A 158 -12.84 4.65 6.15
N GLU A 159 -11.57 4.52 5.76
CA GLU A 159 -10.58 3.68 6.44
C GLU A 159 -10.31 4.15 7.87
N VAL A 160 -10.12 5.46 8.05
CA VAL A 160 -9.83 6.06 9.38
C VAL A 160 -11.01 5.88 10.33
N VAL A 161 -12.24 6.12 9.88
CA VAL A 161 -13.42 5.98 10.73
C VAL A 161 -13.69 4.51 11.11
N ARG A 162 -13.47 3.57 10.18
CA ARG A 162 -13.54 2.12 10.47
C ARG A 162 -12.45 1.69 11.46
N ALA A 163 -11.24 2.24 11.35
CA ALA A 163 -10.18 1.97 12.31
C ALA A 163 -10.57 2.43 13.72
N LEU A 164 -11.12 3.65 13.86
CA LEU A 164 -11.62 4.19 15.12
C LEU A 164 -12.77 3.37 15.72
N GLU A 165 -13.66 2.82 14.88
CA GLU A 165 -14.71 1.90 15.33
C GLU A 165 -14.14 0.59 15.87
N SER A 166 -13.14 0.02 15.17
CA SER A 166 -12.49 -1.23 15.58
C SER A 166 -11.66 -1.11 16.86
N GLU A 167 -11.16 0.09 17.16
CA GLU A 167 -10.44 0.45 18.38
C GLU A 167 -11.40 0.84 19.52
N GLY A 168 -12.71 0.87 19.26
CA GLY A 168 -13.73 1.21 20.24
C GLY A 168 -13.81 2.69 20.59
N GLY A 169 -13.19 3.59 19.82
CA GLY A 169 -13.25 5.04 20.03
C GLY A 169 -14.47 5.71 19.38
N VAL A 170 -15.13 5.03 18.45
CA VAL A 170 -16.32 5.51 17.71
C VAL A 170 -17.33 4.38 17.55
N ARG A 171 -18.62 4.70 17.53
CA ARG A 171 -19.69 3.81 17.06
C ARG A 171 -20.34 4.41 15.82
N ILE A 172 -20.44 3.63 14.75
CA ILE A 172 -21.15 4.04 13.54
C ILE A 172 -22.58 3.48 13.61
N ALA A 173 -23.57 4.34 13.39
CA ALA A 173 -24.98 3.94 13.32
C ALA A 173 -25.61 4.42 12.00
N GLY A 174 -26.32 3.53 11.31
CA GLY A 174 -27.05 3.82 10.08
C GLY A 174 -26.40 3.27 8.80
N GLU A 175 -27.15 3.31 7.71
CA GLU A 175 -26.78 2.69 6.43
C GLU A 175 -26.45 3.75 5.36
N ARG A 176 -25.44 3.47 4.51
CA ARG A 176 -25.01 4.28 3.36
C ARG A 176 -24.86 5.78 3.67
N ASP A 177 -25.75 6.63 3.16
CA ASP A 177 -25.64 8.10 3.23
C ASP A 177 -26.20 8.71 4.53
N LYS A 178 -26.88 7.90 5.36
CA LYS A 178 -27.45 8.34 6.64
C LYS A 178 -26.59 7.93 7.84
N ARG A 179 -25.32 7.60 7.61
CA ARG A 179 -24.39 7.23 8.68
C ARG A 179 -24.23 8.36 9.67
N THR A 180 -24.25 8.00 10.94
CA THR A 180 -23.92 8.88 12.06
C THR A 180 -22.78 8.27 12.84
N ILE A 181 -21.88 9.12 13.32
CA ILE A 181 -20.66 8.80 14.05
C ILE A 181 -20.88 9.29 15.47
N GLN A 182 -20.80 8.40 16.45
CA GLN A 182 -20.84 8.74 17.86
C GLN A 182 -19.46 8.45 18.46
N LEU A 183 -18.88 9.41 19.18
CA LEU A 183 -17.68 9.12 19.96
C LEU A 183 -18.04 8.16 21.11
N ALA A 184 -17.25 7.11 21.26
CA ALA A 184 -17.38 6.22 22.40
C ALA A 184 -16.63 6.85 23.58
N GLY A 185 -17.36 7.56 24.44
CA GLY A 185 -16.79 8.22 25.62
C GLY A 185 -17.85 8.57 26.64
N GLY A 186 -18.12 7.63 27.55
CA GLY A 186 -18.91 7.87 28.75
C GLY A 186 -19.66 6.66 29.27
N ASN A 187 -18.97 5.65 29.80
CA ASN A 187 -19.49 4.91 30.94
C ASN A 187 -18.37 4.74 31.96
N ALA A 188 -18.73 5.06 33.21
CA ALA A 188 -17.92 5.01 34.42
C ALA A 188 -17.27 3.65 34.68
#